data_AF-A0A3P1WT52-F1
#
_entry.id   AF-A0A3P1WT52-F1
#
_cell.length_a   1.000
_cell.length_b   1.000
_cell.length_c   1.000
_cell.angle_alpha   90.00
_cell.angle_beta   90.00
_cell.angle_gamma   90.00
#
_symmetry.space_group_name_H-M   'P 1'
#
loop_
_entity.id
_entity.type
_entity.pdbx_description
1 polymer ?
#
loop_
_entity_poly.entity_id
_entity_poly.type
_entity_poly.pdbx_seq_one_letter_code
_entity_poly.pdbx_strand_id
1 'polypeptide(L)'
;MRPEVVEIPASTPMEQLGKHTLVVFEDRCVVLQREGEEFRVLSTESDESELLPPTPNDRSVGDVMGAEELRQPLRVATLPDGEVVDVALGPRHNLRRNPVLAMILGIVAGLFLMVIALFALRGMLGAWGTVLTGAFLAWLLHGMLVDVFKGRTIMFRMEGRDWALEDLLPRESRGDAARQQVQGVKEEYGRLLTDLPYRVENPALFDASCPATEALTLALFEWDSTWARLDDDALVALGSRVVSAFHAARHHAERVGMDHLPPESRDDARRALGALRIATAASSSAGERAAALAQAVDLLDELALYYLPSGVEVREALNGRRLRQLPGRRVM
;
A
#
# COMPACT_ATOMS: atom_id res chain seq x y z
N MET A 1 3.58 26.23 -13.08
CA MET A 1 3.29 24.84 -13.50
C MET A 1 3.53 23.94 -12.30
N ARG A 2 2.78 22.84 -12.16
CA ARG A 2 3.13 21.82 -11.16
C ARG A 2 4.37 21.07 -11.66
N PRO A 3 5.28 20.66 -10.77
CA PRO A 3 6.44 19.84 -11.15
C PRO A 3 5.99 18.52 -11.77
N GLU A 4 6.69 18.07 -12.81
CA GLU A 4 6.47 16.77 -13.44
C GLU A 4 7.17 15.70 -12.60
N VAL A 5 6.42 15.07 -11.70
CA VAL A 5 6.91 13.99 -10.83
C VAL A 5 6.63 12.65 -11.51
N VAL A 6 7.64 11.80 -11.63
CA VAL A 6 7.55 10.49 -12.30
C VAL A 6 7.54 9.39 -11.27
N GLU A 7 6.45 8.62 -11.20
CA GLU A 7 6.36 7.44 -10.34
C GLU A 7 7.27 6.33 -10.84
N ILE A 8 7.99 5.72 -9.91
CA ILE A 8 8.90 4.60 -10.16
C ILE A 8 8.50 3.41 -9.29
N PRO A 9 8.69 2.16 -9.77
CA PRO A 9 8.43 0.98 -8.95
C PRO A 9 9.26 0.97 -7.67
N ALA A 10 8.72 0.47 -6.57
CA ALA A 10 9.49 0.26 -5.33
C ALA A 10 10.65 -0.74 -5.51
N SER A 11 10.57 -1.60 -6.55
CA SER A 11 11.63 -2.52 -6.96
C SER A 11 12.80 -1.86 -7.69
N THR A 12 12.75 -0.54 -7.93
CA THR A 12 13.82 0.20 -8.61
C THR A 12 15.12 0.09 -7.78
N PRO A 13 16.26 -0.27 -8.39
CA PRO A 13 17.56 -0.31 -7.70
C PRO A 13 18.02 1.08 -7.23
N MET A 14 18.71 1.13 -6.08
CA MET A 14 19.24 2.39 -5.52
C MET A 14 20.14 3.15 -6.50
N GLU A 15 20.92 2.45 -7.34
CA GLU A 15 21.80 3.09 -8.33
C GLU A 15 21.07 3.90 -9.41
N GLN A 16 19.83 3.51 -9.72
CA GLN A 16 18.99 4.11 -10.77
C GLN A 16 18.22 5.33 -10.27
N LEU A 17 18.33 5.66 -8.98
CA LEU A 17 17.67 6.81 -8.39
C LEU A 17 18.32 8.12 -8.82
N GLY A 18 17.46 9.09 -9.10
CA GLY A 18 17.84 10.47 -9.35
C GLY A 18 18.32 11.19 -8.09
N LYS A 19 18.59 12.49 -8.23
CA LYS A 19 19.12 13.33 -7.15
C LYS A 19 18.19 13.40 -5.93
N HIS A 20 16.88 13.46 -6.16
CA HIS A 20 15.85 13.47 -5.12
C HIS A 20 14.76 12.46 -5.46
N THR A 21 14.42 11.60 -4.50
CA THR A 21 13.36 10.60 -4.63
C THR A 21 12.39 10.76 -3.47
N LEU A 22 11.11 10.95 -3.77
CA LEU A 22 10.03 11.02 -2.79
C LEU A 22 9.51 9.61 -2.51
N VAL A 23 9.45 9.24 -1.24
CA VAL A 23 8.92 7.97 -0.75
C VAL A 23 7.71 8.28 0.12
N VAL A 24 6.57 7.68 -0.20
CA VAL A 24 5.30 7.89 0.51
C VAL A 24 4.96 6.65 1.32
N PHE A 25 4.67 6.87 2.59
CA PHE A 25 4.12 5.90 3.53
C PHE A 25 2.66 6.24 3.84
N GLU A 26 1.99 5.38 4.60
CA GLU A 26 0.56 5.55 4.96
C GLU A 26 0.27 6.86 5.71
N ASP A 27 1.19 7.30 6.55
CA ASP A 27 1.02 8.44 7.46
C ASP A 27 1.99 9.61 7.19
N ARG A 28 2.99 9.44 6.33
CA ARG A 28 4.02 10.47 6.08
C ARG A 28 4.74 10.32 4.74
N CYS A 29 5.43 11.40 4.35
CA CYS A 29 6.30 11.47 3.18
C CYS A 29 7.76 11.71 3.62
N VAL A 30 8.68 11.06 2.92
CA VAL A 30 10.12 11.11 3.16
C VAL A 30 10.83 11.37 1.84
N VAL A 31 11.88 12.20 1.85
CA VAL A 31 12.71 12.46 0.67
C VAL A 31 14.07 11.80 0.85
N LEU A 32 14.43 10.96 -0.10
CA LEU A 32 15.77 10.45 -0.30
C LEU A 32 16.56 11.44 -1.16
N GLN A 33 17.64 11.98 -0.60
CA GLN A 33 18.58 12.84 -1.30
C GLN A 33 19.88 12.08 -1.55
N ARG A 34 20.30 12.01 -2.82
CA ARG A 34 21.56 11.37 -3.20
C ARG A 34 22.71 12.37 -3.11
N GLU A 35 23.68 12.10 -2.25
CA GLU A 35 24.94 12.83 -2.11
C GLU A 35 26.11 11.95 -2.59
N GLY A 36 26.31 11.89 -3.90
CA GLY A 36 27.34 11.02 -4.50
C GLY A 36 26.93 9.54 -4.47
N GLU A 37 27.62 8.73 -3.67
CA GLU A 37 27.33 7.30 -3.43
C GLU A 37 26.47 7.08 -2.17
N GLU A 38 26.25 8.12 -1.36
CA GLU A 38 25.46 8.04 -0.13
C GLU A 38 24.05 8.59 -0.33
N PHE A 39 23.12 8.14 0.50
CA PHE A 39 21.74 8.60 0.53
C PHE A 39 21.40 9.16 1.91
N ARG A 40 20.82 10.37 1.94
CA ARG A 40 20.21 10.95 3.14
C ARG A 40 18.70 10.81 3.10
N VAL A 41 18.15 10.51 4.26
CA VAL A 41 16.72 10.44 4.52
C VAL A 41 16.30 11.75 5.19
N LEU A 42 15.38 12.46 4.55
CA LEU A 42 14.81 13.72 5.02
C LEU A 42 13.33 13.47 5.33
N SER A 43 12.96 13.51 6.61
CA SER A 43 11.59 13.24 7.06
C SER A 43 10.91 14.51 7.56
N THR A 44 9.62 14.66 7.27
CA THR A 44 8.82 15.81 7.75
C THR A 44 8.63 15.86 9.27
N GLU A 45 9.02 14.81 10.00
CA GLU A 45 8.88 14.70 11.46
C GLU A 45 10.21 14.85 12.22
N SER A 46 11.36 14.71 11.53
CA SER A 46 12.69 14.82 12.13
C SER A 46 13.40 16.06 11.58
N ASP A 47 13.90 16.92 12.47
CA ASP A 47 14.75 18.08 12.11
C ASP A 47 16.18 17.63 11.72
N GLU A 48 16.51 16.35 11.92
CA GLU A 48 17.81 15.77 11.57
C GLU A 48 17.70 14.87 10.33
N SER A 49 18.54 15.15 9.34
CA SER A 49 18.75 14.26 8.18
C SER A 49 19.51 13.02 8.63
N GLU A 50 18.96 11.84 8.38
CA GLU A 50 19.62 10.58 8.73
C GLU A 50 20.40 10.05 7.52
N LEU A 51 21.66 9.67 7.74
CA LEU A 51 22.50 9.05 6.71
C LEU A 51 22.18 7.56 6.66
N LEU A 52 21.75 7.08 5.50
CA LEU A 52 21.53 5.65 5.34
C LEU A 52 22.85 4.88 5.49
N PRO A 53 22.82 3.70 6.12
CA PRO A 53 23.98 2.83 6.14
C PRO A 53 24.43 2.49 4.71
N PRO A 54 25.73 2.22 4.48
CA PRO A 54 26.25 1.89 3.16
C PRO A 54 25.49 0.70 2.59
N THR A 55 24.73 0.96 1.54
CA THR A 55 23.75 0.03 0.98
C THR A 55 24.26 -0.49 -0.37
N PRO A 56 24.19 -1.81 -0.64
CA PRO A 56 24.51 -2.35 -1.95
C PRO A 56 23.67 -1.71 -3.06
N ASN A 57 24.32 -1.33 -4.16
CA ASN A 57 23.72 -0.59 -5.28
C ASN A 57 22.58 -1.36 -6.00
N ASP A 58 22.59 -2.69 -5.90
CA ASP A 58 21.62 -3.60 -6.49
C ASP A 58 20.34 -3.75 -5.65
N ARG A 59 20.34 -3.26 -4.41
CA ARG A 59 19.19 -3.37 -3.52
C ARG A 59 18.06 -2.43 -3.96
N SER A 60 16.81 -2.87 -3.81
CA SER A 60 15.65 -2.06 -4.18
C SER A 60 15.36 -0.97 -3.16
N VAL A 61 14.83 0.17 -3.62
CA VAL A 61 14.39 1.26 -2.71
C VAL A 61 13.38 0.76 -1.68
N GLY A 62 12.46 -0.11 -2.10
CA GLY A 62 11.44 -0.70 -1.24
C GLY A 62 12.04 -1.49 -0.08
N ASP A 63 13.09 -2.27 -0.32
CA ASP A 63 13.75 -3.08 0.71
C ASP A 63 14.57 -2.22 1.68
N VAL A 64 15.20 -1.16 1.18
CA VAL A 64 16.03 -0.25 1.97
C VAL A 64 15.16 0.61 2.88
N MET A 65 14.15 1.26 2.30
CA MET A 65 13.19 2.06 3.07
C MET A 65 12.32 1.20 3.97
N GLY A 66 12.02 -0.03 3.56
CA GLY A 66 11.35 -1.03 4.38
C GLY A 66 12.13 -1.42 5.63
N ALA A 67 13.47 -1.53 5.52
CA ALA A 67 14.34 -1.84 6.63
C ALA A 67 14.56 -0.64 7.56
N GLU A 68 14.73 0.56 7.00
CA GLU A 68 15.00 1.78 7.77
C GLU A 68 13.76 2.27 8.52
N GLU A 69 12.64 2.40 7.82
CA GLU A 69 11.41 2.96 8.39
C GLU A 69 10.50 1.89 9.00
N LEU A 70 10.95 0.63 9.00
CA LEU A 70 10.22 -0.57 9.47
C LEU A 70 8.83 -0.72 8.83
N ARG A 71 8.62 -0.15 7.63
CA ARG A 71 7.33 -0.07 6.94
C ARG A 71 7.51 -0.12 5.43
N GLN A 72 6.58 -0.74 4.72
CA GLN A 72 6.64 -0.76 3.26
C GLN A 72 6.18 0.58 2.66
N PRO A 73 6.94 1.13 1.69
CA PRO A 73 6.52 2.33 0.98
C PRO A 73 5.34 2.04 0.07
N LEU A 74 4.33 2.90 0.10
CA LEU A 74 3.16 2.82 -0.76
C LEU A 74 3.48 3.28 -2.17
N ARG A 75 4.25 4.37 -2.29
CA ARG A 75 4.63 4.98 -3.58
C ARG A 75 6.05 5.50 -3.51
N VAL A 76 6.74 5.43 -4.64
CA VAL A 76 8.08 5.98 -4.83
C VAL A 76 8.05 6.80 -6.11
N ALA A 77 8.59 8.02 -6.07
CA ALA A 77 8.62 8.89 -7.23
C ALA A 77 9.91 9.70 -7.30
N THR A 78 10.43 9.88 -8.52
CA THR A 78 11.59 10.72 -8.76
C THR A 78 11.14 12.18 -8.86
N LEU A 79 11.79 13.04 -8.07
CA LEU A 79 11.55 14.49 -8.10
C LEU A 79 12.47 15.17 -9.12
N PRO A 80 12.03 16.26 -9.78
CA PRO A 80 12.88 16.99 -10.71
C PRO A 80 13.93 17.83 -9.97
N ASP A 81 14.84 18.48 -10.71
CA ASP A 81 15.90 19.28 -10.10
C ASP A 81 15.34 20.41 -9.22
N GLY A 82 15.77 20.43 -7.96
CA GLY A 82 15.33 21.36 -6.94
C GLY A 82 16.17 21.25 -5.67
N GLU A 83 15.75 21.93 -4.62
CA GLU A 83 16.40 21.93 -3.31
C GLU A 83 15.39 21.60 -2.22
N VAL A 84 15.78 20.74 -1.28
CA VAL A 84 14.99 20.51 -0.07
C VAL A 84 15.29 21.63 0.92
N VAL A 85 14.25 22.33 1.39
CA VAL A 85 14.38 23.52 2.25
C VAL A 85 13.46 23.42 3.47
N ASP A 86 13.98 23.81 4.63
CA ASP A 86 13.18 23.93 5.85
C ASP A 86 12.52 25.29 5.93
N VAL A 87 11.18 25.31 5.80
CA VAL A 87 10.40 26.54 5.83
C VAL A 87 9.57 26.58 7.12
N ALA A 88 9.66 27.71 7.83
CA ALA A 88 8.78 28.01 8.95
C ALA A 88 7.44 28.53 8.42
N LEU A 89 6.44 27.66 8.31
CA LEU A 89 5.11 27.98 7.76
C LEU A 89 4.22 28.79 8.72
N GLY A 90 4.70 29.02 9.95
CA GLY A 90 4.07 29.86 10.95
C GLY A 90 2.94 29.17 11.74
N PRO A 91 2.44 29.84 12.80
CA PRO A 91 1.63 29.21 13.84
C PRO A 91 0.26 28.72 13.35
N ARG A 92 -0.34 29.39 12.35
CA ARG A 92 -1.66 29.01 11.82
C ARG A 92 -1.64 27.70 11.02
N HIS A 93 -0.54 27.43 10.31
CA HIS A 93 -0.40 26.22 9.52
C HIS A 93 -0.12 25.02 10.44
N ASN A 94 0.79 25.19 11.41
CA ASN A 94 1.15 24.15 12.37
C ASN A 94 -0.04 23.74 13.26
N LEU A 95 -0.86 24.71 13.71
CA LEU A 95 -2.06 24.41 14.50
C LEU A 95 -3.15 23.68 13.68
N ARG A 96 -3.21 23.89 12.36
CA ARG A 96 -4.12 23.14 11.46
C ARG A 96 -3.63 21.71 11.20
N ARG A 97 -2.32 21.51 11.09
CA ARG A 97 -1.69 20.22 10.82
C ARG A 97 -1.87 19.25 12.00
N ASN A 98 -1.90 19.75 13.23
CA ASN A 98 -2.01 18.91 14.43
C ASN A 98 -3.29 19.25 15.24
N PRO A 99 -4.45 18.64 14.92
CA PRO A 99 -5.72 18.95 15.56
C PRO A 99 -5.74 18.53 17.04
N VAL A 100 -4.94 17.54 17.43
CA VAL A 100 -4.76 17.13 18.82
C VAL A 100 -4.06 18.23 19.61
N LEU A 101 -2.99 18.80 19.07
CA LEU A 101 -2.29 19.93 19.70
C LEU A 101 -3.21 21.14 19.84
N ALA A 102 -4.02 21.45 18.82
CA ALA A 102 -5.02 22.51 18.89
C ALA A 102 -6.10 22.25 19.96
N MET A 103 -6.56 21.00 20.08
CA MET A 103 -7.53 20.59 21.09
C MET A 103 -6.94 20.72 22.51
N ILE A 104 -5.73 20.23 22.73
CA ILE A 104 -5.05 20.33 24.03
C ILE A 104 -4.84 21.80 24.41
N LEU A 105 -4.36 22.63 23.46
CA LEU A 105 -4.19 24.06 23.68
C LEU A 105 -5.51 24.74 24.07
N GLY A 106 -6.61 24.36 23.40
CA GLY A 106 -7.96 24.84 23.70
C GLY A 106 -8.46 24.40 25.07
N ILE A 107 -8.26 23.13 25.45
CA ILE A 107 -8.65 22.59 26.76
C ILE A 107 -7.88 23.29 27.89
N VAL A 108 -6.55 23.44 27.73
CA VAL A 108 -5.69 24.10 28.72
C VAL A 108 -6.08 25.57 28.88
N ALA A 109 -6.31 26.29 27.77
CA ALA A 109 -6.78 27.67 27.81
C ALA A 109 -8.18 27.81 28.44
N GLY A 110 -9.10 26.89 28.14
CA GLY A 110 -10.45 26.87 28.70
C GLY A 110 -10.47 26.60 30.19
N LEU A 111 -9.72 25.59 30.65
CA LEU A 111 -9.54 25.30 32.08
C LEU A 111 -8.92 26.49 32.81
N PHE A 112 -7.95 27.16 32.20
CA PHE A 112 -7.32 28.34 32.78
C PHE A 112 -8.30 29.51 32.95
N LEU A 113 -9.07 29.83 31.91
CA LEU A 113 -10.12 30.87 31.99
C LEU A 113 -11.18 30.52 33.05
N MET A 114 -11.54 29.24 33.16
CA MET A 114 -12.47 28.76 34.19
C MET A 114 -11.90 28.97 35.60
N VAL A 115 -10.63 28.65 35.83
CA VAL A 115 -9.95 28.87 37.13
C VAL A 115 -9.91 30.36 37.47
N ILE A 116 -9.52 31.22 36.52
CA ILE A 116 -9.54 32.68 36.72
C ILE A 116 -10.94 33.17 37.07
N ALA A 117 -11.96 32.76 36.31
CA ALA A 117 -13.34 33.17 36.55
C ALA A 117 -13.85 32.72 37.92
N LEU A 118 -13.58 31.48 38.32
CA LEU A 118 -14.00 30.91 39.60
C LEU A 118 -13.37 31.66 40.78
N PHE A 119 -12.09 32.00 40.67
CA PHE A 119 -11.40 32.75 41.71
C PHE A 119 -11.78 34.24 41.73
N ALA A 120 -12.05 34.85 40.56
CA ALA A 120 -12.54 36.22 40.47
C ALA A 120 -13.93 36.35 41.11
N LEU A 121 -14.83 35.39 40.87
CA LEU A 121 -16.15 35.33 41.52
C LEU A 121 -16.07 35.18 43.04
N ARG A 122 -15.05 34.48 43.55
CA ARG A 122 -14.84 34.28 44.99
C ARG A 122 -14.07 35.40 45.68
N GLY A 123 -13.60 36.41 44.94
CA GLY A 123 -12.76 37.50 45.48
C GLY A 123 -11.43 37.02 46.08
N MET A 124 -10.97 35.83 45.72
CA MET A 124 -9.82 35.15 46.34
C MET A 124 -8.48 35.41 45.62
N LEU A 125 -8.49 36.06 44.44
CA LEU A 125 -7.27 36.40 43.72
C LEU A 125 -6.72 37.76 44.19
N GLY A 126 -5.78 37.72 45.12
CA GLY A 126 -4.84 38.84 45.29
C GLY A 126 -3.94 38.98 44.05
N ALA A 127 -3.29 40.14 43.90
CA ALA A 127 -2.42 40.44 42.74
C ALA A 127 -1.30 39.40 42.51
N TRP A 128 -0.87 38.69 43.54
CA TRP A 128 0.14 37.64 43.45
C TRP A 128 -0.43 36.30 42.95
N GLY A 129 -1.69 36.01 43.23
CA GLY A 129 -2.35 34.78 42.79
C GLY A 129 -2.53 34.73 41.28
N THR A 130 -2.87 35.87 40.65
CA THR A 130 -2.99 36.00 39.19
C THR A 130 -1.64 35.88 38.49
N VAL A 131 -0.58 36.45 39.09
CA VAL A 131 0.78 36.38 38.55
C VAL A 131 1.32 34.95 38.60
N LEU A 132 1.14 34.23 39.71
CA LEU A 132 1.64 32.85 39.84
C LEU A 132 0.89 31.87 38.93
N THR A 133 -0.43 32.00 38.82
CA THR A 133 -1.21 31.16 37.88
C THR A 133 -0.88 31.48 36.42
N GLY A 134 -0.72 32.75 36.07
CA GLY A 134 -0.28 33.15 34.74
C GLY A 134 1.11 32.63 34.38
N ALA A 135 2.06 32.69 35.32
CA ALA A 135 3.41 32.17 35.13
C ALA A 135 3.43 30.63 34.95
N PHE A 136 2.61 29.91 35.73
CA PHE A 136 2.47 28.46 35.59
C PHE A 136 1.86 28.07 34.23
N LEU A 137 0.83 28.79 33.77
CA LEU A 137 0.26 28.56 32.44
C LEU A 137 1.27 28.87 31.34
N ALA A 138 1.98 29.99 31.44
CA ALA A 138 2.99 30.37 30.47
C ALA A 138 4.10 29.31 30.37
N TRP A 139 4.52 28.73 31.50
CA TRP A 139 5.48 27.64 31.55
C TRP A 139 4.93 26.35 30.92
N LEU A 140 3.68 25.98 31.26
CA LEU A 140 3.03 24.76 30.74
C LEU A 140 2.77 24.85 29.23
N LEU A 141 2.38 26.02 28.75
CA LEU A 141 2.17 26.29 27.32
C LEU A 141 3.48 26.55 26.56
N HIS A 142 4.61 26.76 27.24
CA HIS A 142 5.86 27.14 26.60
C HIS A 142 6.31 26.11 25.57
N GLY A 143 6.35 24.82 25.94
CA GLY A 143 6.74 23.74 25.03
C GLY A 143 5.84 23.65 23.80
N MET A 144 4.51 23.73 24.00
CA MET A 144 3.54 23.70 22.91
C MET A 144 3.63 24.95 22.01
N LEU A 145 3.88 26.14 22.58
CA LEU A 145 4.11 27.35 21.80
C LEU A 145 5.39 27.23 20.97
N VAL A 146 6.46 26.67 21.52
CA VAL A 146 7.71 26.46 20.78
C VAL A 146 7.44 25.56 19.57
N ASP A 147 6.72 24.45 19.71
CA ASP A 147 6.38 23.56 18.59
C ASP A 147 5.48 24.26 17.55
N VAL A 148 4.52 25.08 17.99
CA VAL A 148 3.64 25.83 17.09
C VAL A 148 4.39 26.91 16.31
N PHE A 149 5.32 27.62 16.96
CA PHE A 149 6.04 28.75 16.35
C PHE A 149 7.32 28.34 15.61
N LYS A 150 7.99 27.27 16.03
CA LYS A 150 9.22 26.76 15.42
C LYS A 150 9.02 25.52 14.57
N GLY A 151 7.80 24.98 14.47
CA GLY A 151 7.50 23.85 13.60
C GLY A 151 7.98 24.13 12.18
N ARG A 152 9.09 23.48 11.82
CA ARG A 152 9.68 23.49 10.49
C ARG A 152 9.00 22.40 9.68
N THR A 153 8.75 22.69 8.42
CA THR A 153 8.25 21.69 7.49
C THR A 153 9.20 21.65 6.32
N ILE A 154 9.62 20.43 5.98
CA ILE A 154 10.41 20.16 4.80
C ILE A 154 9.55 20.48 3.58
N MET A 155 10.02 21.41 2.77
CA MET A 155 9.43 21.77 1.48
C MET A 155 10.44 21.52 0.37
N PHE A 156 9.93 21.32 -0.84
CA PHE A 156 10.75 21.22 -2.03
C PHE A 156 10.70 22.53 -2.80
N ARG A 157 11.85 23.21 -2.90
CA ARG A 157 11.99 24.45 -3.66
C ARG A 157 12.36 24.12 -5.10
N MET A 158 11.52 24.61 -6.01
CA MET A 158 11.72 24.52 -7.45
C MET A 158 11.49 25.86 -8.09
N GLU A 159 12.43 26.32 -8.92
CA GLU A 159 12.32 27.61 -9.65
C GLU A 159 11.94 28.80 -8.73
N GLY A 160 12.42 28.79 -7.48
CA GLY A 160 12.13 29.83 -6.48
C GLY A 160 10.75 29.76 -5.82
N ARG A 161 9.98 28.67 -6.02
CA ARG A 161 8.72 28.40 -5.30
C ARG A 161 8.86 27.18 -4.40
N ASP A 162 8.27 27.28 -3.21
CA ASP A 162 8.28 26.22 -2.21
C ASP A 162 7.00 25.38 -2.35
N TRP A 163 7.17 24.06 -2.48
CA TRP A 163 6.08 23.09 -2.59
C TRP A 163 6.09 22.16 -1.39
N ALA A 164 4.93 21.92 -0.77
CA ALA A 164 4.81 20.87 0.23
C ALA A 164 5.01 19.51 -0.45
N LEU A 165 5.68 18.57 0.22
CA LEU A 165 5.91 17.22 -0.32
C LEU A 165 4.61 16.50 -0.70
N GLU A 166 3.55 16.73 0.09
CA GLU A 166 2.19 16.22 -0.16
C GLU A 166 1.53 16.79 -1.43
N ASP A 167 1.95 17.98 -1.87
CA ASP A 167 1.43 18.65 -3.06
C ASP A 167 2.24 18.32 -4.33
N LEU A 168 3.42 17.73 -4.18
CA LEU A 168 4.29 17.31 -5.29
C LEU A 168 3.74 16.08 -6.01
N LEU A 169 3.17 15.16 -5.25
CA LEU A 169 2.42 14.06 -5.83
C LEU A 169 0.98 14.52 -6.07
N PRO A 170 0.38 14.16 -7.22
CA PRO A 170 -1.05 14.26 -7.35
C PRO A 170 -1.66 13.53 -6.15
N ARG A 171 -2.50 14.22 -5.35
CA ARG A 171 -3.48 13.54 -4.51
C ARG A 171 -4.28 12.67 -5.46
N GLU A 172 -3.94 11.39 -5.48
CA GLU A 172 -4.67 10.40 -6.24
C GLU A 172 -6.13 10.54 -5.81
N SER A 173 -7.04 10.71 -6.78
CA SER A 173 -8.45 10.79 -6.42
C SER A 173 -8.78 9.52 -5.64
N ARG A 174 -9.63 9.60 -4.61
CA ARG A 174 -9.99 8.40 -3.84
C ARG A 174 -10.52 7.30 -4.76
N GLY A 175 -11.13 7.71 -5.89
CA GLY A 175 -11.49 6.83 -6.99
C GLY A 175 -10.33 6.16 -7.72
N ASP A 176 -9.24 6.86 -8.00
CA ASP A 176 -8.04 6.27 -8.66
C ASP A 176 -7.36 5.23 -7.76
N ALA A 177 -7.20 5.50 -6.47
CA ALA A 177 -6.66 4.54 -5.51
C ALA A 177 -7.54 3.27 -5.43
N ALA A 178 -8.87 3.41 -5.43
CA ALA A 178 -9.78 2.28 -5.47
C ALA A 178 -9.65 1.47 -6.78
N ARG A 179 -9.42 2.14 -7.93
CA ARG A 179 -9.15 1.46 -9.20
C ARG A 179 -7.84 0.68 -9.15
N GLN A 180 -6.78 1.26 -8.59
CA GLN A 180 -5.49 0.59 -8.44
C GLN A 180 -5.60 -0.65 -7.55
N GLN A 181 -6.34 -0.58 -6.44
CA GLN A 181 -6.59 -1.72 -5.56
C GLN A 181 -7.29 -2.87 -6.27
N VAL A 182 -8.37 -2.58 -7.00
CA VAL A 182 -9.10 -3.62 -7.75
C VAL A 182 -8.26 -4.17 -8.89
N GLN A 183 -7.45 -3.33 -9.54
CA GLN A 183 -6.51 -3.78 -10.55
C GLN A 183 -5.48 -4.76 -9.96
N GLY A 184 -4.95 -4.47 -8.76
CA GLY A 184 -4.06 -5.39 -8.03
C GLY A 184 -4.75 -6.72 -7.68
N VAL A 185 -6.02 -6.70 -7.27
CA VAL A 185 -6.81 -7.93 -7.06
C VAL A 185 -6.96 -8.73 -8.36
N LYS A 186 -7.25 -8.08 -9.48
CA LYS A 186 -7.38 -8.75 -10.79
C LYS A 186 -6.07 -9.36 -11.26
N GLU A 187 -4.96 -8.66 -11.03
CA GLU A 187 -3.62 -9.14 -11.35
C GLU A 187 -3.25 -10.36 -10.52
N GLU A 188 -3.47 -10.29 -9.19
CA GLU A 188 -3.20 -11.41 -8.30
C GLU A 188 -4.11 -12.60 -8.60
N TYR A 189 -5.42 -12.38 -8.76
CA TYR A 189 -6.36 -13.45 -9.12
C TYR A 189 -6.00 -14.07 -10.49
N GLY A 190 -5.60 -13.24 -11.46
CA GLY A 190 -5.10 -13.71 -12.75
C GLY A 190 -3.82 -14.53 -12.63
N ARG A 191 -2.86 -14.11 -11.79
CA ARG A 191 -1.64 -14.86 -11.48
C ARG A 191 -1.98 -16.23 -10.88
N LEU A 192 -2.86 -16.27 -9.89
CA LEU A 192 -3.32 -17.51 -9.26
C LEU A 192 -4.07 -18.42 -10.25
N LEU A 193 -4.82 -17.85 -11.21
CA LEU A 193 -5.47 -18.61 -12.28
C LEU A 193 -4.46 -19.26 -13.25
N THR A 194 -3.27 -18.67 -13.40
CA THR A 194 -2.19 -19.23 -14.23
C THR A 194 -1.25 -20.17 -13.46
N ASP A 195 -1.27 -20.12 -12.14
CA ASP A 195 -0.53 -21.03 -11.26
C ASP A 195 -1.27 -22.37 -11.17
N LEU A 196 -0.91 -23.29 -12.07
CA LEU A 196 -1.57 -24.59 -12.18
C LEU A 196 -1.46 -25.41 -10.87
N PRO A 197 -0.29 -25.53 -10.22
CA PRO A 197 -0.22 -26.14 -8.89
C PRO A 197 -1.20 -25.52 -7.90
N TYR A 198 -1.26 -24.18 -7.81
CA TYR A 198 -2.17 -23.50 -6.90
C TYR A 198 -3.64 -23.79 -7.20
N ARG A 199 -4.05 -23.82 -8.48
CA ARG A 199 -5.43 -24.16 -8.88
C ARG A 199 -5.85 -25.56 -8.44
N VAL A 200 -4.96 -26.53 -8.52
CA VAL A 200 -5.24 -27.92 -8.10
C VAL A 200 -5.23 -28.04 -6.58
N GLU A 201 -4.36 -27.31 -5.90
CA GLU A 201 -4.24 -27.32 -4.44
C GLU A 201 -5.41 -26.59 -3.74
N ASN A 202 -5.90 -25.50 -4.34
CA ASN A 202 -6.95 -24.63 -3.77
C ASN A 202 -8.14 -24.44 -4.75
N PRO A 203 -8.83 -25.52 -5.15
CA PRO A 203 -9.84 -25.49 -6.21
C PRO A 203 -11.07 -24.63 -5.88
N ALA A 204 -11.39 -24.47 -4.60
CA ALA A 204 -12.56 -23.69 -4.16
C ALA A 204 -12.51 -22.22 -4.60
N LEU A 205 -11.32 -21.63 -4.78
CA LEU A 205 -11.18 -20.24 -5.25
C LEU A 205 -11.67 -20.04 -6.69
N PHE A 206 -11.71 -21.12 -7.48
CA PHE A 206 -12.04 -21.10 -8.90
C PHE A 206 -13.42 -21.73 -9.18
N ASP A 207 -14.08 -22.19 -8.14
CA ASP A 207 -15.41 -22.77 -8.22
C ASP A 207 -16.49 -21.73 -7.91
N ALA A 208 -17.21 -21.29 -8.94
CA ALA A 208 -18.32 -20.35 -8.81
C ALA A 208 -19.51 -20.88 -7.99
N SER A 209 -19.56 -22.19 -7.69
CA SER A 209 -20.57 -22.76 -6.78
C SER A 209 -20.23 -22.57 -5.30
N CYS A 210 -18.98 -22.22 -4.98
CA CYS A 210 -18.57 -21.90 -3.62
C CYS A 210 -19.08 -20.50 -3.24
N PRO A 211 -19.83 -20.33 -2.12
CA PRO A 211 -20.42 -19.03 -1.76
C PRO A 211 -19.40 -17.88 -1.63
N ALA A 212 -18.17 -18.18 -1.20
CA ALA A 212 -17.12 -17.15 -1.08
C ALA A 212 -16.61 -16.68 -2.46
N THR A 213 -16.45 -17.62 -3.40
CA THR A 213 -16.02 -17.34 -4.78
C THR A 213 -17.15 -16.72 -5.60
N GLU A 214 -18.40 -17.11 -5.35
CA GLU A 214 -19.58 -16.45 -5.92
C GLU A 214 -19.63 -14.97 -5.54
N ALA A 215 -19.43 -14.65 -4.26
CA ALA A 215 -19.40 -13.27 -3.77
C ALA A 215 -18.29 -12.44 -4.45
N LEU A 216 -17.09 -13.00 -4.62
CA LEU A 216 -16.02 -12.39 -5.40
C LEU A 216 -16.42 -12.16 -6.85
N THR A 217 -16.98 -13.18 -7.50
CA THR A 217 -17.39 -13.13 -8.91
C THR A 217 -18.45 -12.04 -9.15
N LEU A 218 -19.43 -11.93 -8.26
CA LEU A 218 -20.47 -10.90 -8.32
C LEU A 218 -19.89 -9.49 -8.09
N ALA A 219 -18.98 -9.33 -7.13
CA ALA A 219 -18.34 -8.04 -6.87
C ALA A 219 -17.48 -7.58 -8.07
N LEU A 220 -16.74 -8.50 -8.70
CA LEU A 220 -15.98 -8.20 -9.92
C LEU A 220 -16.89 -7.85 -11.10
N PHE A 221 -18.01 -8.57 -11.26
CA PHE A 221 -19.00 -8.27 -12.30
C PHE A 221 -19.65 -6.90 -12.11
N GLU A 222 -20.02 -6.56 -10.87
CA GLU A 222 -20.56 -5.25 -10.50
C GLU A 222 -19.54 -4.15 -10.78
N TRP A 223 -18.28 -4.36 -10.37
CA TRP A 223 -17.18 -3.46 -10.69
C TRP A 223 -17.11 -3.20 -12.19
N ASP A 224 -16.92 -4.24 -13.01
CA ASP A 224 -16.72 -4.12 -14.46
C ASP A 224 -17.89 -3.47 -15.19
N SER A 225 -19.10 -3.59 -14.65
CA SER A 225 -20.31 -3.02 -15.24
C SER A 225 -20.54 -1.55 -14.88
N THR A 226 -20.15 -1.13 -13.67
CA THR A 226 -20.63 0.13 -13.07
C THR A 226 -19.55 1.15 -12.75
N TRP A 227 -18.28 0.75 -12.56
CA TRP A 227 -17.23 1.60 -11.99
C TRP A 227 -17.07 2.96 -12.68
N ALA A 228 -17.24 3.01 -14.00
CA ALA A 228 -17.06 4.23 -14.80
C ALA A 228 -18.15 5.30 -14.59
N ARG A 229 -19.25 4.94 -13.93
CA ARG A 229 -20.42 5.81 -13.69
C ARG A 229 -20.62 6.17 -12.22
N LEU A 230 -19.77 5.65 -11.32
CA LEU A 230 -19.85 5.90 -9.89
C LEU A 230 -19.12 7.18 -9.51
N ASP A 231 -19.60 7.83 -8.45
CA ASP A 231 -18.82 8.85 -7.73
C ASP A 231 -17.70 8.20 -6.90
N ASP A 232 -16.78 9.02 -6.41
CA ASP A 232 -15.59 8.53 -5.69
C ASP A 232 -15.94 7.72 -4.44
N ASP A 233 -16.95 8.11 -3.64
CA ASP A 233 -17.31 7.40 -2.42
C ASP A 233 -17.93 6.02 -2.72
N ALA A 234 -18.82 5.94 -3.72
CA ALA A 234 -19.37 4.67 -4.18
C ALA A 234 -18.31 3.78 -4.83
N LEU A 235 -17.35 4.37 -5.53
CA LEU A 235 -16.22 3.65 -6.14
C LEU A 235 -15.28 3.07 -5.08
N VAL A 236 -14.96 3.82 -4.02
CA VAL A 236 -14.19 3.31 -2.87
C VAL A 236 -14.93 2.16 -2.18
N ALA A 237 -16.24 2.31 -1.96
CA ALA A 237 -17.03 1.27 -1.31
C ALA A 237 -17.08 -0.02 -2.12
N LEU A 238 -17.24 0.09 -3.45
CA LEU A 238 -17.23 -1.08 -4.34
C LEU A 238 -15.84 -1.71 -4.43
N GLY A 239 -14.78 -0.90 -4.50
CA GLY A 239 -13.40 -1.40 -4.49
C GLY A 239 -13.07 -2.18 -3.21
N SER A 240 -13.46 -1.63 -2.06
CA SER A 240 -13.32 -2.31 -0.75
C SER A 240 -14.08 -3.64 -0.69
N ARG A 241 -15.27 -3.71 -1.31
CA ARG A 241 -16.05 -4.95 -1.41
C ARG A 241 -15.33 -6.01 -2.24
N VAL A 242 -14.76 -5.63 -3.39
CA VAL A 242 -13.98 -6.55 -4.25
C VAL A 242 -12.77 -7.10 -3.50
N VAL A 243 -11.98 -6.22 -2.86
CA VAL A 243 -10.79 -6.60 -2.08
C VAL A 243 -11.16 -7.56 -0.94
N SER A 244 -12.20 -7.21 -0.17
CA SER A 244 -12.65 -8.04 0.95
C SER A 244 -13.16 -9.41 0.48
N ALA A 245 -13.94 -9.45 -0.60
CA ALA A 245 -14.44 -10.70 -1.17
C ALA A 245 -13.31 -11.58 -1.70
N PHE A 246 -12.28 -10.99 -2.32
CA PHE A 246 -11.10 -11.72 -2.77
C PHE A 246 -10.33 -12.37 -1.62
N HIS A 247 -10.02 -11.61 -0.57
CA HIS A 247 -9.33 -12.15 0.60
C HIS A 247 -10.16 -13.23 1.30
N ALA A 248 -11.47 -13.04 1.42
CA ALA A 248 -12.37 -14.04 2.00
C ALA A 248 -12.41 -15.33 1.18
N ALA A 249 -12.54 -15.23 -0.14
CA ALA A 249 -12.54 -16.39 -1.05
C ALA A 249 -11.20 -17.13 -1.01
N ARG A 250 -10.08 -16.40 -1.06
CA ARG A 250 -8.74 -16.97 -1.00
C ARG A 250 -8.50 -17.69 0.32
N HIS A 251 -8.75 -17.02 1.45
CA HIS A 251 -8.57 -17.62 2.77
C HIS A 251 -9.48 -18.84 2.96
N HIS A 252 -10.71 -18.81 2.44
CA HIS A 252 -11.58 -19.97 2.44
C HIS A 252 -10.97 -21.13 1.63
N ALA A 253 -10.47 -20.86 0.43
CA ALA A 253 -9.90 -21.86 -0.45
C ALA A 253 -8.62 -22.48 0.11
N GLU A 254 -7.74 -21.68 0.71
CA GLU A 254 -6.50 -22.16 1.35
C GLU A 254 -6.79 -22.99 2.61
N ARG A 255 -7.84 -22.65 3.36
CA ARG A 255 -8.26 -23.42 4.53
C ARG A 255 -8.90 -24.75 4.17
N VAL A 256 -9.66 -24.82 3.08
CA VAL A 256 -10.32 -26.06 2.62
C VAL A 256 -9.36 -26.92 1.78
N GLY A 257 -8.51 -26.29 0.98
CA GLY A 257 -7.57 -26.95 0.07
C GLY A 257 -8.27 -27.98 -0.81
N MET A 258 -7.65 -29.16 -0.93
CA MET A 258 -8.16 -30.28 -1.71
C MET A 258 -9.39 -30.97 -1.11
N ASP A 259 -9.80 -30.64 0.13
CA ASP A 259 -11.01 -31.22 0.71
C ASP A 259 -12.30 -30.72 0.04
N HIS A 260 -12.21 -29.66 -0.77
CA HIS A 260 -13.29 -29.21 -1.65
C HIS A 260 -13.59 -30.22 -2.77
N LEU A 261 -12.62 -31.07 -3.11
CA LEU A 261 -12.80 -32.09 -4.13
C LEU A 261 -13.67 -33.25 -3.62
N PRO A 262 -14.42 -33.92 -4.52
CA PRO A 262 -15.05 -35.20 -4.21
C PRO A 262 -14.03 -36.17 -3.61
N PRO A 263 -14.35 -36.90 -2.53
CA PRO A 263 -13.40 -37.80 -1.85
C PRO A 263 -12.66 -38.75 -2.79
N GLU A 264 -13.35 -39.29 -3.78
CA GLU A 264 -12.84 -40.21 -4.80
C GLU A 264 -11.80 -39.58 -5.74
N SER A 265 -11.85 -38.26 -5.91
CA SER A 265 -10.97 -37.50 -6.82
C SER A 265 -9.70 -36.98 -6.15
N ARG A 266 -9.62 -37.01 -4.82
CA ARG A 266 -8.53 -36.37 -4.06
C ARG A 266 -7.18 -37.02 -4.31
N ASP A 267 -7.14 -38.34 -4.44
CA ASP A 267 -5.90 -39.08 -4.64
C ASP A 267 -5.29 -38.79 -6.02
N ASP A 268 -6.11 -38.78 -7.06
CA ASP A 268 -5.67 -38.44 -8.42
C ASP A 268 -5.33 -36.96 -8.55
N ALA A 269 -6.04 -36.06 -7.86
CA ALA A 269 -5.67 -34.65 -7.80
C ALA A 269 -4.31 -34.43 -7.10
N ARG A 270 -4.00 -35.19 -6.03
CA ARG A 270 -2.67 -35.15 -5.39
C ARG A 270 -1.57 -35.64 -6.32
N ARG A 271 -1.84 -36.69 -7.12
CA ARG A 271 -0.90 -37.18 -8.14
C ARG A 271 -0.70 -36.15 -9.25
N ALA A 272 -1.76 -35.51 -9.72
CA ALA A 272 -1.71 -34.45 -10.72
C ALA A 272 -0.91 -33.25 -10.21
N LEU A 273 -1.12 -32.82 -8.97
CA LEU A 273 -0.32 -31.76 -8.33
C LEU A 273 1.16 -32.13 -8.27
N GLY A 274 1.50 -33.36 -7.89
CA GLY A 274 2.88 -33.83 -7.88
C GLY A 274 3.53 -33.77 -9.27
N ALA A 275 2.82 -34.21 -10.30
CA ALA A 275 3.26 -34.15 -11.68
C ALA A 275 3.43 -32.70 -12.18
N LEU A 276 2.49 -31.80 -11.85
CA LEU A 276 2.61 -30.38 -12.17
C LEU A 276 3.83 -29.74 -11.52
N ARG A 277 4.10 -30.03 -10.24
CA ARG A 277 5.28 -29.51 -9.53
C ARG A 277 6.59 -29.95 -10.21
N ILE A 278 6.66 -31.20 -10.67
CA ILE A 278 7.81 -31.70 -11.45
C ILE A 278 7.91 -30.99 -12.81
N ALA A 279 6.78 -30.81 -13.50
CA ALA A 279 6.74 -30.16 -14.80
C ALA A 279 7.16 -28.67 -14.76
N THR A 280 6.87 -27.98 -13.66
CA THR A 280 7.22 -26.56 -13.46
C THR A 280 8.58 -26.34 -12.78
N ALA A 281 9.17 -27.37 -12.17
CA ALA A 281 10.43 -27.22 -11.44
C ALA A 281 11.61 -26.93 -12.37
N ALA A 282 12.39 -25.89 -12.03
CA ALA A 282 13.58 -25.49 -12.78
C ALA A 282 14.70 -26.58 -12.77
N SER A 283 14.68 -27.46 -11.77
CA SER A 283 15.63 -28.57 -11.63
C SER A 283 15.33 -29.76 -12.53
N SER A 284 14.13 -29.84 -13.12
CA SER A 284 13.70 -30.98 -13.92
C SER A 284 14.25 -30.93 -15.34
N SER A 285 14.78 -32.06 -15.81
CA SER A 285 15.22 -32.22 -17.20
C SER A 285 14.07 -32.04 -18.19
N ALA A 286 14.38 -31.75 -19.45
CA ALA A 286 13.35 -31.59 -20.49
C ALA A 286 12.47 -32.85 -20.65
N GLY A 287 13.07 -34.05 -20.53
CA GLY A 287 12.34 -35.33 -20.59
C GLY A 287 11.42 -35.54 -19.39
N GLU A 288 11.89 -35.25 -18.18
CA GLU A 288 11.06 -35.34 -16.96
C GLU A 288 9.90 -34.35 -16.99
N ARG A 289 10.14 -33.11 -17.44
CA ARG A 289 9.08 -32.11 -17.60
C ARG A 289 8.03 -32.55 -18.59
N ALA A 290 8.43 -33.10 -19.73
CA ALA A 290 7.50 -33.59 -20.75
C ALA A 290 6.67 -34.78 -20.26
N ALA A 291 7.29 -35.75 -19.58
CA ALA A 291 6.61 -36.91 -19.03
C ALA A 291 5.64 -36.53 -17.91
N ALA A 292 6.08 -35.68 -16.98
CA ALA A 292 5.24 -35.19 -15.90
C ALA A 292 4.07 -34.32 -16.40
N LEU A 293 4.30 -33.52 -17.45
CA LEU A 293 3.24 -32.78 -18.12
C LEU A 293 2.18 -33.72 -18.73
N ALA A 294 2.60 -34.75 -19.47
CA ALA A 294 1.68 -35.72 -20.04
C ALA A 294 0.84 -36.40 -18.94
N GLN A 295 1.49 -36.84 -17.86
CA GLN A 295 0.81 -37.44 -16.72
C GLN A 295 -0.17 -36.47 -16.04
N ALA A 296 0.19 -35.20 -15.87
CA ALA A 296 -0.70 -34.20 -15.28
C ALA A 296 -1.93 -33.96 -16.16
N VAL A 297 -1.74 -33.89 -17.48
CA VAL A 297 -2.83 -33.74 -18.46
C VAL A 297 -3.79 -34.92 -18.39
N ASP A 298 -3.26 -36.15 -18.42
CA ASP A 298 -4.09 -37.35 -18.39
C ASP A 298 -4.93 -37.42 -17.11
N LEU A 299 -4.31 -37.17 -15.94
CA LEU A 299 -5.01 -37.18 -14.66
C LEU A 299 -6.07 -36.07 -14.55
N LEU A 300 -5.80 -34.87 -15.05
CA LEU A 300 -6.74 -33.75 -14.98
C LEU A 300 -7.90 -33.91 -15.98
N ASP A 301 -7.64 -34.46 -17.16
CA ASP A 301 -8.66 -34.78 -18.15
C ASP A 301 -9.56 -35.94 -17.67
N GLU A 302 -9.01 -36.91 -16.92
CA GLU A 302 -9.79 -37.96 -16.24
C GLU A 302 -10.69 -37.42 -15.13
N LEU A 303 -10.19 -36.47 -14.34
CA LEU A 303 -10.99 -35.81 -13.29
C LEU A 303 -12.14 -34.98 -13.87
N ALA A 304 -11.90 -34.29 -15.00
CA ALA A 304 -12.89 -33.52 -15.75
C ALA A 304 -13.75 -32.54 -14.92
N LEU A 305 -13.21 -32.02 -13.81
CA LEU A 305 -13.92 -31.06 -12.95
C LEU A 305 -13.83 -29.65 -13.53
N TYR A 306 -14.96 -28.97 -13.68
CA TYR A 306 -15.06 -27.70 -14.42
C TYR A 306 -14.25 -26.54 -13.82
N TYR A 307 -13.90 -26.59 -12.54
CA TYR A 307 -13.09 -25.58 -11.84
C TYR A 307 -11.59 -25.93 -11.83
N LEU A 308 -11.21 -27.15 -12.18
CA LEU A 308 -9.81 -27.55 -12.37
C LEU A 308 -9.31 -27.15 -13.76
N PRO A 309 -7.99 -26.96 -13.94
CA PRO A 309 -7.43 -26.69 -15.24
C PRO A 309 -7.59 -27.90 -16.17
N SER A 310 -8.08 -27.67 -17.39
CA SER A 310 -8.18 -28.73 -18.40
C SER A 310 -6.81 -29.09 -18.97
N GLY A 311 -6.66 -30.28 -19.54
CA GLY A 311 -5.43 -30.69 -20.21
C GLY A 311 -5.03 -29.78 -21.38
N VAL A 312 -5.97 -29.07 -21.99
CA VAL A 312 -5.69 -28.02 -22.99
C VAL A 312 -5.06 -26.80 -22.31
N GLU A 313 -5.65 -26.31 -21.22
CA GLU A 313 -5.12 -25.18 -20.45
C GLU A 313 -3.71 -25.46 -19.91
N VAL A 314 -3.49 -26.66 -19.38
CA VAL A 314 -2.19 -27.08 -18.85
C VAL A 314 -1.11 -27.06 -19.94
N ARG A 315 -1.43 -27.55 -21.15
CA ARG A 315 -0.53 -27.52 -22.31
C ARG A 315 -0.25 -26.12 -22.81
N GLU A 316 -1.24 -25.23 -22.81
CA GLU A 316 -1.05 -23.84 -23.25
C GLU A 316 -0.18 -23.04 -22.28
N ALA A 317 -0.42 -23.19 -20.98
CA ALA A 317 0.32 -22.52 -19.92
C ALA A 317 1.83 -22.82 -19.99
N LEU A 318 2.19 -24.09 -20.17
CA LEU A 318 3.57 -24.56 -20.14
C LEU A 318 4.32 -24.32 -21.46
N ASN A 319 3.60 -24.15 -22.57
CA ASN A 319 4.17 -23.74 -23.86
C ASN A 319 4.30 -22.21 -24.00
N GLY A 320 4.07 -21.44 -22.94
CA GLY A 320 4.22 -19.99 -22.92
C GLY A 320 3.10 -19.22 -23.63
N ARG A 321 1.97 -19.86 -23.95
CA ARG A 321 0.78 -19.15 -24.46
C ARG A 321 -0.04 -18.67 -23.26
N ARG A 322 -0.29 -17.35 -23.21
CA ARG A 322 -1.05 -16.72 -22.11
C ARG A 322 -2.44 -17.34 -22.01
N LEU A 323 -2.69 -18.03 -20.89
CA LEU A 323 -4.01 -18.47 -20.48
C LEU A 323 -4.97 -17.29 -20.31
N ARG A 324 -6.27 -17.59 -20.45
CA ARG A 324 -7.40 -16.65 -20.39
C ARG A 324 -7.22 -15.56 -19.32
N GLN A 325 -7.18 -14.32 -19.78
CA GLN A 325 -7.21 -13.15 -18.91
C GLN A 325 -8.65 -12.79 -18.60
N LEU A 326 -8.91 -12.24 -17.41
CA LEU A 326 -10.20 -11.66 -17.08
C LEU A 326 -10.58 -10.57 -18.11
N PRO A 327 -11.87 -10.46 -18.49
CA PRO A 327 -12.34 -9.35 -19.31
C PRO A 327 -11.97 -8.00 -18.67
N GLY A 328 -11.50 -7.04 -19.49
CA GLY A 328 -11.24 -5.67 -19.04
C GLY A 328 -9.78 -5.19 -19.07
N ARG A 329 -8.81 -6.04 -19.44
CA ARG A 329 -7.44 -5.56 -19.73
C ARG A 329 -7.45 -4.74 -21.02
N ARG A 330 -7.31 -3.41 -20.92
CA ARG A 330 -6.82 -2.62 -22.07
C ARG A 330 -5.32 -2.87 -22.17
N VAL A 331 -4.88 -3.21 -23.38
CA VAL A 331 -3.47 -3.29 -23.71
C VAL A 331 -2.93 -1.86 -23.63
N MET A 332 -2.09 -1.59 -22.63
CA MET A 332 -1.03 -0.59 -22.79
C MET A 332 0.15 -1.28 -23.43
#